data_AF-A0A165N1K6-F1
#
_entry.id   AF-A0A165N1K6-F1
#
_cell.length_a   1.000
_cell.length_b   1.000
_cell.length_c   1.000
_cell.angle_alpha   90.00
_cell.angle_beta   90.00
_cell.angle_gamma   90.00
#
_symmetry.space_group_name_H-M   'P 1'
#
loop_
_entity.id
_entity.type
_entity.pdbx_description
1 polymer ?
#
loop_
_entity_poly.entity_id
_entity_poly.type
_entity_poly.pdbx_seq_one_letter_code
_entity_poly.pdbx_strand_id
1 'polypeptide(L)' 'PDYPYPTIIRCAILSHPKCTPTLCEIYHSIHDRFPFFKLDDAGWKNSVRYHLSISASFVKIPRPITEAGKGNYWSYD' A
#
# COMPACT_ATOMS: atom_id res chain seq x y z
N PRO A 1 -6.30 -15.03 2.98
CA PRO A 1 -5.21 -15.41 2.05
C PRO A 1 -3.98 -15.84 2.85
N ASP A 2 -3.29 -16.91 2.43
CA ASP A 2 -2.13 -17.47 3.17
C ASP A 2 -0.81 -16.74 2.85
N TYR A 3 -0.89 -15.48 2.41
CA TYR A 3 0.28 -14.67 2.09
C TYR A 3 0.58 -13.69 3.22
N PRO A 4 1.87 -13.51 3.58
CA PRO A 4 2.24 -12.52 4.58
C PRO A 4 2.02 -11.10 4.02
N TYR A 5 1.76 -10.14 4.92
CA TYR A 5 1.46 -8.75 4.54
C TYR A 5 2.51 -8.11 3.61
N PRO A 6 3.84 -8.29 3.82
CA PRO A 6 4.83 -7.77 2.89
C PRO A 6 4.65 -8.26 1.45
N THR A 7 4.30 -9.53 1.25
CA THR A 7 4.03 -10.10 -0.08
C THR A 7 2.80 -9.45 -0.71
N ILE A 8 1.73 -9.29 0.07
CA ILE A 8 0.49 -8.67 -0.40
C ILE A 8 0.73 -7.20 -0.80
N ILE A 9 1.45 -6.44 0.03
CA ILE A 9 1.77 -5.04 -0.21
C ILE A 9 2.69 -4.89 -1.42
N ARG A 10 3.71 -5.74 -1.55
CA ARG A 10 4.59 -5.79 -2.73
C ARG A 10 3.79 -6.00 -4.00
N CYS A 11 2.89 -6.99 -4.01
CA CYS A 11 2.02 -7.24 -5.16
C CYS A 11 1.15 -6.01 -5.49
N ALA A 12 0.61 -5.33 -4.48
CA ALA A 12 -0.18 -4.12 -4.70
C ALA A 12 0.65 -2.99 -5.34
N ILE A 13 1.88 -2.76 -4.85
CA ILE A 13 2.79 -1.75 -5.39
C ILE A 13 3.19 -2.06 -6.82
N LEU A 14 3.65 -3.29 -7.09
CA LEU A 14 4.13 -3.69 -8.41
C LEU A 14 3.00 -3.81 -9.45
N SER A 15 1.76 -3.98 -9.02
CA SER A 15 0.59 -3.97 -9.92
C SER A 15 0.19 -2.57 -10.39
N HIS A 16 0.67 -1.52 -9.73
CA HIS A 16 0.33 -0.15 -10.09
C HIS A 16 1.12 0.29 -11.34
N PRO A 17 0.51 0.97 -12.33
CA PRO A 17 1.19 1.33 -13.59
C PRO A 17 2.47 2.15 -13.42
N LYS A 18 2.55 2.93 -12.34
CA LYS A 18 3.72 3.76 -12.00
C LYS A 18 4.63 3.13 -10.93
N CYS A 19 4.31 1.93 -10.45
CA CYS A 19 4.96 1.26 -9.30
C CYS A 19 5.05 2.10 -8.02
N THR A 20 4.26 3.18 -7.94
CA THR A 20 4.32 4.20 -6.88
C THR A 20 2.93 4.57 -6.38
N PRO A 21 2.09 3.62 -5.93
CA PRO A 21 0.76 3.94 -5.44
C PRO A 21 0.80 4.71 -4.12
N THR A 22 -0.28 5.42 -3.84
CA THR A 22 -0.61 5.98 -2.53
C THR A 22 -1.07 4.88 -1.58
N LEU A 23 -1.07 5.18 -0.27
CA LEU A 23 -1.63 4.28 0.75
C LEU A 23 -3.10 3.89 0.45
N CYS A 24 -3.88 4.83 -0.07
CA CYS A 24 -5.27 4.60 -0.43
C CYS A 24 -5.40 3.60 -1.59
N GLU A 25 -4.57 3.75 -2.63
CA GLU A 25 -4.53 2.83 -3.77
C GLU A 25 -4.04 1.44 -3.36
N ILE A 26 -3.11 1.34 -2.40
CA ILE A 26 -2.70 0.05 -1.83
C ILE A 26 -3.90 -0.64 -1.17
N TYR A 27 -4.71 0.07 -0.41
CA TYR A 27 -5.91 -0.51 0.21
C TYR A 27 -6.90 -1.04 -0.84
N HIS A 28 -7.16 -0.27 -1.89
CA HIS A 28 -8.05 -0.69 -2.97
C HIS A 28 -7.48 -1.89 -3.74
N SER A 29 -6.21 -1.86 -4.14
CA SER A 29 -5.57 -2.98 -4.85
C SER A 29 -5.61 -4.28 -4.05
N ILE A 30 -5.42 -4.22 -2.72
CA ILE A 30 -5.54 -5.38 -1.85
C ILE A 30 -6.99 -5.85 -1.76
N HIS A 31 -7.94 -4.94 -1.58
CA HIS A 31 -9.37 -5.25 -1.51
C HIS A 31 -9.88 -5.91 -2.80
N ASP A 32 -9.52 -5.34 -3.95
CA ASP A 32 -9.96 -5.81 -5.27
C ASP A 32 -9.44 -7.22 -5.56
N ARG A 33 -8.21 -7.54 -5.12
CA ARG A 33 -7.61 -8.87 -5.29
C ARG A 33 -8.06 -9.88 -4.24
N PHE A 34 -8.33 -9.42 -3.03
CA PHE A 34 -8.68 -10.25 -1.89
C PHE A 34 -9.90 -9.66 -1.17
N PRO A 35 -11.12 -9.96 -1.64
CA PRO A 35 -12.37 -9.37 -1.12
C PRO A 35 -12.67 -9.62 0.38
N PHE A 36 -11.87 -10.49 1.02
CA PHE A 36 -11.82 -10.69 2.46
C PHE A 36 -11.38 -9.44 3.22
N PHE A 37 -10.43 -8.66 2.67
CA PHE A 37 -9.97 -7.41 3.28
C PHE A 37 -10.96 -6.30 2.98
N LYS A 38 -11.93 -6.08 3.87
CA LYS A 38 -12.96 -5.06 3.69
C LYS A 38 -12.41 -3.66 3.94
N LEU A 39 -12.83 -2.69 3.13
CA LEU A 39 -12.34 -1.30 3.23
C LEU A 39 -12.80 -0.59 4.52
N ASP A 40 -13.73 -1.11 5.29
CA ASP A 40 -14.13 -0.58 6.59
C ASP A 40 -13.31 -1.17 7.76
N ASP A 41 -12.64 -2.30 7.55
CA ASP A 41 -11.83 -2.95 8.58
C ASP A 41 -10.51 -2.19 8.83
N ALA A 42 -10.40 -1.60 10.02
CA ALA A 42 -9.23 -0.86 10.46
C ALA A 42 -8.03 -1.75 10.84
N GLY A 43 -8.27 -3.03 11.17
CA GLY A 43 -7.27 -3.97 11.67
C GLY A 43 -6.20 -4.27 10.62
N TRP A 44 -6.58 -4.83 9.47
CA TRP A 44 -5.62 -5.14 8.41
C TRP A 44 -5.00 -3.86 7.81
N LYS A 45 -5.74 -2.74 7.75
CA LYS A 45 -5.18 -1.45 7.32
C LYS A 45 -4.08 -0.97 8.25
N ASN A 46 -4.20 -1.26 9.55
CA ASN A 46 -3.15 -0.96 10.52
C ASN A 46 -1.92 -1.84 10.30
N SER A 47 -2.12 -3.14 10.06
CA SER A 47 -1.04 -4.06 9.69
C SER A 47 -0.32 -3.59 8.42
N VAL A 48 -1.03 -3.11 7.41
CA VAL A 48 -0.42 -2.56 6.19
C VAL A 48 0.44 -1.34 6.49
N ARG A 49 -0.06 -0.36 7.27
CA ARG A 49 0.73 0.84 7.65
C ARG A 49 1.97 0.47 8.46
N TYR A 50 1.84 -0.47 9.37
CA TYR A 50 2.95 -0.98 10.17
C TYR A 50 4.04 -1.58 9.27
N HIS A 51 3.68 -2.50 8.37
CA HIS A 51 4.65 -3.14 7.47
C HIS A 51 5.33 -2.16 6.52
N LEU A 52 4.57 -1.19 5.98
CA LEU A 52 5.13 -0.10 5.16
C LEU A 52 6.15 0.75 5.92
N SER A 53 6.04 0.86 7.24
CA SER A 53 6.92 1.70 8.05
C SER A 53 8.17 0.96 8.55
N ILE A 54 8.05 -0.34 8.82
CA ILE A 54 9.15 -1.14 9.39
C ILE A 54 9.99 -1.88 8.33
N SER A 55 9.41 -2.18 7.17
CA SER A 55 10.11 -2.99 6.15
C SER A 55 10.96 -2.10 5.26
N ALA A 56 12.27 -2.34 5.24
CA ALA A 56 13.22 -1.54 4.46
C ALA A 56 12.94 -1.55 2.93
N SER A 57 12.30 -2.61 2.42
CA SER A 57 11.92 -2.71 1.00
C SER A 57 10.79 -1.76 0.58
N PHE A 58 10.08 -1.13 1.52
CA PHE A 58 9.03 -0.15 1.18
C PHE A 58 9.54 1.27 1.40
N VAL A 59 9.70 1.98 0.29
CA VAL A 59 10.25 3.33 0.29
C VAL A 59 9.12 4.36 0.22
N LYS A 60 9.09 5.25 1.21
CA LYS A 60 8.16 6.38 1.24
C LYS A 60 8.66 7.50 0.35
N ILE A 61 7.92 7.85 -0.68
CA ILE A 61 8.25 8.91 -1.63
C ILE A 61 7.35 10.13 -1.36
N PRO A 62 7.93 11.30 -1.01
CA PRO A 62 7.17 12.53 -0.83
C PRO A 62 6.41 12.91 -2.11
N ARG A 63 5.17 13.36 -1.95
CA ARG A 63 4.40 13.92 -3.07
C ARG A 63 4.97 15.31 -3.44
N PRO A 64 5.03 15.68 -4.74
CA PRO A 64 5.40 17.04 -5.14
C PRO A 64 4.47 18.09 -4.52
N ILE A 65 5.02 19.23 -4.13
CA ILE A 65 4.25 20.37 -3.56
C ILE A 65 3.20 20.89 -4.56
N THR A 66 3.45 20.69 -5.86
CA THR A 66 2.57 21.08 -6.96
C THR A 66 1.35 20.18 -7.11
N GLU A 67 1.34 18.98 -6.52
CA GLU A 67 0.21 18.06 -6.60
C GLU A 67 -0.61 18.08 -5.30
N ALA A 68 -1.84 18.60 -5.38
CA ALA A 68 -2.77 18.53 -4.26
C ALA A 68 -3.19 17.07 -4.00
N GLY A 69 -3.04 16.60 -2.75
CA GLY A 69 -3.43 15.25 -2.36
C GLY A 69 -3.03 14.90 -0.94
N LYS A 70 -3.68 13.89 -0.37
CA LYS A 70 -3.38 13.40 0.99
C LYS A 70 -2.38 12.25 0.93
N GLY A 71 -1.31 12.37 1.72
CA GLY A 71 -0.36 11.28 1.95
C GLY A 71 0.80 11.25 0.95
N ASN A 72 1.58 10.18 1.04
CA ASN A 72 2.81 9.97 0.28
C ASN A 72 2.62 8.81 -0.71
N TYR A 73 3.48 8.76 -1.72
CA TYR A 73 3.62 7.59 -2.58
C TYR A 73 4.49 6.53 -1.90
N TRP A 74 4.31 5.28 -2.30
CA TRP A 74 5.08 4.14 -1.80
C TRP A 74 5.65 3.37 -2.96
N SER A 75 6.95 3.10 -2.93
CA SER A 75 7.64 2.24 -3.90
C SER A 75 8.14 0.98 -3.22
N TYR A 76 8.46 -0.02 -4.04
CA TYR A 76 9.15 -1.24 -3.64
C TYR A 76 10.53 -1.25 -4.28
N ASP A 77 11.57 -1.42 -3.46
CA ASP A 77 12.97 -1.59 -3.86
C ASP A 77 13.37 -3.09 -3.82
#